data_AF-A0A4P8Q6H8-F1
#
_entry.id   AF-A0A4P8Q6H8-F1
#
_cell.length_a   1.000
_cell.length_b   1.000
_cell.length_c   1.000
_cell.angle_alpha   90.00
_cell.angle_beta   90.00
_cell.angle_gamma   90.00
#
_symmetry.space_group_name_H-M   'P 1'
#
loop_
_entity.id
_entity.type
_entity.pdbx_description
1 polymer ?
#
loop_
_entity_poly.entity_id
_entity_poly.type
_entity_poly.pdbx_seq_one_letter_code
_entity_poly.pdbx_strand_id
1 'polypeptide(L)'
;MAQVIMIDRSVIRIVQTPSPVSALWRAAIASACQERGWVYTEFWGGEPPVLDETKRHVVLSWSVDDALPVSQWVLIACEPSEAISSLESQHQLPVSDARYHASGRFAAMSMLAMKGAPVFQDSWAELDIPGLGRVELGSLPTKRVRDVSCPLSMYDSLPPAIGCTALWPPEIFSYDTPQYGDGEIALLGRRRLLFNGPNLSLCAGVWSVNAQIDIDPAPRAELLVEWGHGYETSKLEHAFTEPGRFEFLLRHEWNLAAPADFRISLMLPALDGRIAFRRLAVRREA
;
A
#
# COMPACT_ATOMS: atom_id res chain seq x y z
N MET A 1 18.57 30.22 -24.94
CA MET A 1 18.81 30.03 -23.49
C MET A 1 17.46 30.04 -22.81
N ALA A 2 16.97 28.88 -22.37
CA ALA A 2 15.71 28.81 -21.63
C ALA A 2 15.96 29.31 -20.20
N GLN A 3 15.26 30.36 -19.78
CA GLN A 3 15.23 30.80 -18.39
C GLN A 3 14.55 29.71 -17.57
N VAL A 4 15.33 29.04 -16.71
CA VAL A 4 14.79 28.20 -15.65
C VAL A 4 14.11 29.14 -14.67
N ILE A 5 12.78 29.16 -14.69
CA ILE A 5 11.98 29.82 -13.66
C ILE A 5 12.18 29.00 -12.38
N MET A 6 13.13 29.43 -11.56
CA MET A 6 13.24 28.92 -10.18
C MET A 6 12.00 29.41 -9.44
N ILE A 7 11.00 28.53 -9.33
CA ILE A 7 9.91 28.73 -8.38
C ILE A 7 10.58 28.66 -7.00
N ASP A 8 10.77 29.80 -6.35
CA ASP A 8 11.25 29.85 -4.96
C ASP A 8 10.20 29.18 -4.09
N ARG A 9 10.45 27.93 -3.71
CA ARG A 9 9.56 27.16 -2.85
C ARG A 9 9.93 27.49 -1.41
N SER A 10 9.10 28.29 -0.76
CA SER A 10 9.24 28.59 0.67
C SER A 10 8.98 27.36 1.55
N VAL A 11 8.31 26.33 1.05
CA VAL A 11 8.03 25.09 1.80
C VAL A 11 8.23 23.87 0.92
N ILE A 12 9.00 22.91 1.44
CA ILE A 12 9.14 21.55 0.91
C ILE A 12 8.58 20.60 1.94
N ARG A 13 7.84 19.60 1.49
CA ARG A 13 7.26 18.55 2.31
C ARG A 13 7.79 17.20 1.87
N ILE A 14 8.26 16.41 2.82
CA ILE A 14 8.84 15.11 2.54
C ILE A 14 7.95 14.06 3.17
N VAL A 15 7.47 13.11 2.36
CA VAL A 15 6.87 11.87 2.86
C VAL A 15 7.89 10.76 2.70
N GLN A 16 8.12 10.04 3.79
CA GLN A 16 9.10 8.97 3.84
C GLN A 16 8.44 7.66 4.29
N THR A 17 8.72 6.56 3.58
CA THR A 17 8.37 5.23 4.07
C THR A 17 9.25 4.86 5.28
N PRO A 18 8.71 4.16 6.28
CA PRO A 18 9.53 3.60 7.36
C PRO A 18 10.63 2.74 6.73
N SER A 19 11.87 2.93 7.16
CA SER A 19 12.98 2.12 6.66
C SER A 19 14.11 2.04 7.68
N PRO A 20 15.05 1.09 7.54
CA PRO A 20 16.20 0.98 8.43
C PRO A 20 17.09 2.23 8.44
N VAL A 21 17.09 3.00 7.34
CA VAL A 21 17.91 4.22 7.18
C VAL A 21 17.10 5.51 7.31
N SER A 22 15.80 5.43 7.60
CA SER A 22 14.92 6.60 7.67
C SER A 22 15.42 7.65 8.67
N ALA A 23 15.87 7.24 9.85
CA ALA A 23 16.46 8.14 10.85
C ALA A 23 17.74 8.83 10.38
N LEU A 24 18.59 8.14 9.60
CA LEU A 24 19.81 8.72 9.03
C LEU A 24 19.47 9.80 8.00
N TRP A 25 18.48 9.54 7.15
CA TRP A 25 17.99 10.54 6.20
C TRP A 25 17.42 11.77 6.88
N ARG A 26 16.61 11.59 7.94
CA ARG A 26 16.08 12.71 8.74
C ARG A 26 17.21 13.57 9.31
N ALA A 27 18.25 12.94 9.87
CA ALA A 27 19.42 13.64 10.39
C ALA A 27 20.18 14.40 9.29
N ALA A 28 20.43 13.77 8.14
CA ALA A 28 21.13 14.39 7.01
C ALA A 28 20.35 15.59 6.44
N ILE A 29 19.03 15.47 6.29
CA ILE A 29 18.15 16.55 5.83
C ILE A 29 18.13 17.69 6.85
N ALA A 30 18.03 17.39 8.15
CA ALA A 30 18.06 18.42 9.19
C ALA A 30 19.39 19.19 9.19
N SER A 31 20.53 18.50 9.05
CA SER A 31 21.86 19.13 8.93
C SER A 31 21.94 20.05 7.71
N ALA A 32 21.50 19.56 6.54
CA ALA A 32 21.48 20.34 5.32
C ALA A 32 20.57 21.58 5.43
N CYS A 33 19.44 21.46 6.15
CA CYS A 33 18.57 22.60 6.41
C CYS A 33 19.30 23.65 7.26
N GLN A 34 19.93 23.24 8.36
CA GLN A 34 20.67 24.13 9.26
C GLN A 34 21.80 24.87 8.53
N GLU A 35 22.60 24.16 7.72
CA GLU A 35 23.71 24.73 6.94
C GLU A 35 23.23 25.77 5.92
N ARG A 36 22.00 25.62 5.41
CA ARG A 36 21.44 26.47 4.34
C ARG A 36 20.43 27.48 4.85
N GLY A 37 20.25 27.59 6.17
CA GLY A 37 19.31 28.53 6.79
C GLY A 37 17.83 28.17 6.61
N TRP A 38 17.52 26.91 6.31
CA TRP A 38 16.14 26.39 6.29
C TRP A 38 15.72 25.94 7.68
N VAL A 39 14.43 26.02 7.96
CA VAL A 39 13.81 25.47 9.16
C VAL A 39 13.38 24.03 8.88
N TYR A 40 13.83 23.08 9.70
CA TYR A 40 13.41 21.69 9.64
C TYR A 40 12.32 21.42 10.68
N THR A 41 11.26 20.69 10.30
CA THR A 41 10.18 20.31 11.21
C THR A 41 9.69 18.91 10.89
N GLU A 42 9.46 18.10 11.93
CA GLU A 42 8.82 16.79 11.82
C GLU A 42 7.37 16.89 12.27
N PHE A 43 6.46 16.36 11.45
CA PHE A 43 5.03 16.37 11.72
C PHE A 43 4.47 14.94 11.63
N TRP A 44 4.13 14.39 12.79
CA TRP A 44 3.71 13.00 12.96
C TRP A 44 2.18 12.81 13.09
N GLY A 45 1.41 13.90 13.01
CA GLY A 45 -0.05 13.91 13.15
C GLY A 45 -0.54 15.03 14.08
N GLY A 46 -1.85 15.29 14.08
CA GLY A 46 -2.48 16.35 14.86
C GLY A 46 -2.65 17.65 14.07
N GLU A 47 -2.53 18.79 14.76
CA GLU A 47 -2.61 20.10 14.11
C GLU A 47 -1.35 20.37 13.27
N PRO A 48 -1.49 20.78 12.00
CA PRO A 48 -0.35 21.13 11.17
C PRO A 48 0.55 22.19 11.83
N PRO A 49 1.88 22.12 11.65
CA PRO A 49 2.78 23.12 12.22
C PRO A 49 2.51 24.49 11.60
N VAL A 50 2.49 25.53 12.45
CA VAL A 50 2.44 26.93 12.00
C VAL A 50 3.80 27.29 11.41
N LEU A 51 3.82 27.62 10.11
CA LEU A 51 5.04 27.95 9.39
C LEU A 51 5.24 29.47 9.34
N ASP A 52 6.46 29.92 9.65
CA ASP A 52 6.87 31.31 9.49
C ASP A 52 7.06 31.64 8.01
N GLU A 53 6.16 32.42 7.42
CA GLU A 53 6.16 32.78 6.00
C GLU A 53 7.44 33.50 5.53
N THR A 54 8.23 34.05 6.46
CA THR A 54 9.49 34.75 6.14
C THR A 54 10.67 33.80 5.97
N LYS A 55 10.49 32.51 6.27
CA LYS A 55 11.55 31.48 6.24
C LYS A 55 11.23 30.39 5.24
N ARG A 56 12.28 29.68 4.83
CA ARG A 56 12.16 28.46 4.05
C ARG A 56 12.06 27.25 4.97
N HIS A 57 11.14 26.33 4.69
CA HIS A 57 10.82 25.20 5.54
C HIS A 57 10.96 23.87 4.82
N VAL A 58 11.50 22.87 5.51
CA VAL A 58 11.35 21.46 5.17
C VAL A 58 10.51 20.81 6.25
N VAL A 59 9.34 20.29 5.87
CA VAL A 59 8.44 19.57 6.76
C VAL A 59 8.42 18.10 6.38
N LEU A 60 8.98 17.25 7.24
CA LEU A 60 8.87 15.81 7.09
C LEU A 60 7.56 15.33 7.72
N SER A 61 6.71 14.66 6.95
CA SER A 61 5.36 14.27 7.37
C SER A 61 5.07 12.78 7.19
N TRP A 62 4.24 12.24 8.07
CA TRP A 62 3.71 10.88 7.97
C TRP A 62 2.47 10.74 7.10
N SER A 63 1.77 11.84 6.86
CA SER A 63 0.54 11.85 6.07
C SER A 63 0.67 12.80 4.88
N VAL A 64 -0.03 12.46 3.82
CA VAL A 64 -0.21 13.36 2.67
C VAL A 64 -1.40 14.26 2.97
N ASP A 65 -1.26 15.53 2.62
CA ASP A 65 -2.37 16.48 2.55
C ASP A 65 -2.65 16.80 1.08
N ASP A 66 -3.77 16.28 0.58
CA ASP A 66 -4.19 16.45 -0.81
C ASP A 66 -4.58 17.89 -1.17
N ALA A 67 -4.82 18.76 -0.18
CA ALA A 67 -5.10 20.18 -0.42
C ALA A 67 -3.84 20.96 -0.85
N LEU A 68 -2.65 20.41 -0.60
CA LEU A 68 -1.39 21.06 -0.91
C LEU A 68 -0.92 20.77 -2.34
N PRO A 69 -0.28 21.74 -3.02
CA PRO A 69 0.16 21.56 -4.39
C PRO A 69 1.27 20.50 -4.47
N VAL A 70 1.20 19.64 -5.49
CA VAL A 70 2.18 18.56 -5.72
C VAL A 70 3.62 19.06 -5.79
N SER A 71 3.81 20.30 -6.25
CA SER A 71 5.12 20.95 -6.30
C SER A 71 5.76 21.12 -4.92
N GLN A 72 5.03 21.03 -3.81
CA GLN A 72 5.65 21.10 -2.49
C GLN A 72 6.15 19.73 -2.01
N TRP A 73 5.81 18.64 -2.68
CA TRP A 73 6.08 17.29 -2.18
C TRP A 73 7.34 16.66 -2.76
N VAL A 74 8.03 15.91 -1.92
CA VAL A 74 9.14 15.01 -2.25
C VAL A 74 8.88 13.69 -1.56
N LEU A 75 9.14 12.58 -2.25
CA LEU A 75 8.85 11.23 -1.78
C LEU A 75 10.17 10.49 -1.58
N ILE A 76 10.38 9.90 -0.41
CA ILE A 76 11.51 9.01 -0.12
C ILE A 76 10.95 7.62 0.17
N ALA A 77 11.16 6.68 -0.73
CA ALA A 77 10.62 5.34 -0.64
C ALA A 77 11.72 4.30 -0.45
N CYS A 78 11.40 3.23 0.28
CA CYS A 78 12.19 2.01 0.40
C CYS A 78 11.45 0.84 -0.26
N GLU A 79 12.06 -0.33 -0.25
CA GLU A 79 11.38 -1.55 -0.72
C GLU A 79 10.20 -1.89 0.22
N PRO A 80 9.06 -2.38 -0.30
CA PRO A 80 7.88 -2.63 0.52
C PRO A 80 8.10 -3.61 1.68
N SER A 81 8.92 -4.65 1.49
CA SER A 81 9.29 -5.59 2.55
C SER A 81 10.07 -4.91 3.68
N GLU A 82 10.96 -3.96 3.36
CA GLU A 82 11.71 -3.19 4.36
C GLU A 82 10.81 -2.24 5.14
N ALA A 83 9.80 -1.65 4.49
CA ALA A 83 8.81 -0.82 5.18
C ALA A 83 8.03 -1.63 6.21
N ILE A 84 7.57 -2.83 5.84
CA ILE A 84 6.86 -3.74 6.74
C ILE A 84 7.79 -4.14 7.90
N SER A 85 8.99 -4.65 7.62
CA SER A 85 9.93 -5.08 8.66
C SER A 85 10.39 -3.93 9.58
N SER A 86 10.50 -2.70 9.06
CA SER A 86 10.81 -1.53 9.89
C SER A 86 9.66 -1.19 10.84
N LEU A 87 8.41 -1.27 10.37
CA LEU A 87 7.23 -1.10 11.21
C LEU A 87 7.12 -2.19 12.29
N GLU A 88 7.38 -3.45 11.95
CA GLU A 88 7.40 -4.56 12.92
C GLU A 88 8.49 -4.35 13.98
N SER A 89 9.72 -4.08 13.55
CA SER A 89 10.89 -4.02 14.45
C SER A 89 10.97 -2.73 15.27
N GLN A 90 10.71 -1.57 14.66
CA GLN A 90 10.87 -0.26 15.32
C GLN A 90 9.63 0.16 16.11
N HIS A 91 8.43 -0.21 15.62
CA HIS A 91 7.16 0.17 16.24
C HIS A 91 6.45 -1.00 16.92
N GLN A 92 7.03 -2.20 16.91
CA GLN A 92 6.47 -3.41 17.55
C GLN A 92 5.05 -3.72 17.07
N LEU A 93 4.74 -3.36 15.82
CA LEU A 93 3.44 -3.59 15.24
C LEU A 93 3.29 -5.08 14.85
N PRO A 94 2.10 -5.67 15.06
CA PRO A 94 1.77 -6.94 14.42
C PRO A 94 1.96 -6.84 12.89
N VAL A 95 2.38 -7.94 12.25
CA VAL A 95 2.65 -7.95 10.80
C VAL A 95 1.45 -7.50 9.95
N SER A 96 0.22 -7.79 10.39
CA SER A 96 -1.01 -7.32 9.74
C SER A 96 -1.09 -5.80 9.73
N ASP A 97 -0.80 -5.17 10.86
CA ASP A 97 -0.89 -3.74 11.07
C ASP A 97 0.27 -3.04 10.35
N ALA A 98 1.47 -3.63 10.39
CA ALA A 98 2.62 -3.18 9.62
C ALA A 98 2.31 -3.15 8.11
N ARG A 99 1.71 -4.21 7.56
CA ARG A 99 1.27 -4.24 6.15
C ARG A 99 0.18 -3.20 5.86
N TYR A 100 -0.82 -3.08 6.75
CA TYR A 100 -1.88 -2.08 6.61
C TYR A 100 -1.29 -0.67 6.51
N HIS A 101 -0.45 -0.27 7.47
CA HIS A 101 0.17 1.06 7.51
C HIS A 101 1.15 1.29 6.36
N ALA A 102 1.97 0.30 6.00
CA ALA A 102 2.86 0.38 4.84
C ALA A 102 2.05 0.60 3.55
N SER A 103 0.99 -0.20 3.33
CA SER A 103 0.15 -0.13 2.14
C SER A 103 -0.52 1.24 1.99
N GLY A 104 -1.08 1.79 3.08
CA GLY A 104 -1.70 3.11 3.06
C GLY A 104 -0.69 4.20 2.68
N ARG A 105 0.54 4.11 3.19
CA ARG A 105 1.60 5.05 2.85
C ARG A 105 2.04 4.96 1.40
N PHE A 106 2.30 3.75 0.90
CA PHE A 106 2.64 3.56 -0.51
C PHE A 106 1.52 4.01 -1.45
N ALA A 107 0.25 3.74 -1.10
CA ALA A 107 -0.90 4.20 -1.86
C ALA A 107 -0.97 5.74 -1.92
N ALA A 108 -0.81 6.41 -0.78
CA ALA A 108 -0.79 7.88 -0.72
C ALA A 108 0.40 8.50 -1.47
N MET A 109 1.60 7.94 -1.32
CA MET A 109 2.78 8.37 -2.07
C MET A 109 2.60 8.16 -3.57
N SER A 110 1.95 7.07 -3.98
CA SER A 110 1.61 6.81 -5.39
C SER A 110 0.70 7.90 -5.95
N MET A 111 -0.28 8.40 -5.19
CA MET A 111 -1.12 9.52 -5.63
C MET A 111 -0.31 10.77 -5.94
N LEU A 112 0.66 11.12 -5.08
CA LEU A 112 1.56 12.25 -5.31
C LEU A 112 2.51 12.00 -6.49
N ALA A 113 3.05 10.79 -6.61
CA ALA A 113 3.95 10.41 -7.71
C ALA A 113 3.21 10.48 -9.07
N MET A 114 1.95 10.02 -9.14
CA MET A 114 1.10 10.16 -10.33
C MET A 114 0.83 11.63 -10.69
N LYS A 115 0.77 12.52 -9.70
CA LYS A 115 0.65 13.97 -9.90
C LYS A 115 1.99 14.64 -10.26
N GLY A 116 3.10 13.90 -10.30
CA GLY A 116 4.43 14.39 -10.70
C GLY A 116 5.36 14.78 -9.55
N ALA A 117 5.10 14.36 -8.32
CA ALA A 117 6.07 14.55 -7.22
C ALA A 117 7.35 13.72 -7.47
N PRO A 118 8.55 14.28 -7.25
CA PRO A 118 9.80 13.54 -7.38
C PRO A 118 9.87 12.41 -6.33
N VAL A 119 10.29 11.23 -6.80
CA VAL A 119 10.48 10.02 -5.98
C VAL A 119 11.97 9.69 -5.92
N PHE A 120 12.46 9.55 -4.70
CA PHE A 120 13.80 9.11 -4.38
C PHE A 120 13.76 7.75 -3.69
N GLN A 121 14.77 6.93 -3.91
CA GLN A 121 14.95 5.69 -3.14
C GLN A 121 15.82 6.00 -1.93
N ASP A 122 15.45 5.45 -0.78
CA ASP A 122 16.21 5.62 0.46
C ASP A 122 17.56 4.89 0.43
N SER A 123 17.73 3.96 -0.51
CA SER A 123 18.98 3.28 -0.83
C SER A 123 19.93 4.08 -1.73
N TRP A 124 19.61 5.33 -2.10
CA TRP A 124 20.53 6.20 -2.83
C TRP A 124 21.54 6.87 -1.88
N ALA A 125 22.76 7.16 -2.35
CA ALA A 125 23.76 7.80 -1.48
C ALA A 125 23.46 9.31 -1.28
N GLU A 126 22.63 9.85 -2.17
CA GLU A 126 22.30 11.26 -2.24
C GLU A 126 20.88 11.48 -2.77
N LEU A 127 20.27 12.59 -2.35
CA LEU A 127 19.00 13.08 -2.86
C LEU A 127 19.19 14.52 -3.33
N ASP A 128 18.62 14.88 -4.47
CA ASP A 128 18.53 16.28 -4.91
C ASP A 128 17.15 16.84 -4.55
N ILE A 129 17.06 17.49 -3.39
CA ILE A 129 15.78 17.97 -2.86
C ILE A 129 15.49 19.36 -3.46
N PRO A 130 14.40 19.55 -4.26
CA PRO A 130 14.15 20.79 -4.97
C PRO A 130 14.10 22.02 -4.05
N GLY A 131 15.03 22.96 -4.24
CA GLY A 131 15.15 24.18 -3.42
C GLY A 131 16.16 24.06 -2.27
N LEU A 132 16.25 22.89 -1.62
CA LEU A 132 17.28 22.61 -0.61
C LEU A 132 18.62 22.26 -1.27
N GLY A 133 18.60 21.59 -2.43
CA GLY A 133 19.77 21.07 -3.15
C GLY A 133 20.18 19.66 -2.72
N ARG A 134 21.38 19.24 -3.11
CA ARG A 134 21.94 17.91 -2.82
C ARG A 134 22.11 17.67 -1.33
N VAL A 135 21.66 16.50 -0.85
CA VAL A 135 21.84 16.00 0.52
C VAL A 135 22.48 14.63 0.42
N GLU A 136 23.58 14.42 1.13
CA GLU A 136 24.38 13.18 1.07
C GLU A 136 24.24 12.40 2.39
N LEU A 137 24.02 11.09 2.30
CA LEU A 137 24.00 10.19 3.47
C LEU A 137 25.40 9.60 3.75
N GLY A 138 26.30 9.65 2.77
CA GLY A 138 27.61 8.99 2.81
C GLY A 138 27.51 7.50 2.47
N SER A 139 28.09 6.64 3.32
CA SER A 139 28.11 5.19 3.10
C SER A 139 26.78 4.54 3.49
N LEU A 140 26.10 3.96 2.51
CA LEU A 140 24.87 3.21 2.72
C LEU A 140 25.15 1.81 3.27
N PRO A 141 24.22 1.24 4.05
CA PRO A 141 24.18 -0.20 4.25
C PRO A 141 23.98 -0.93 2.92
N THR A 142 24.46 -2.18 2.85
CA THR A 142 24.46 -3.01 1.64
C THR A 142 23.07 -3.07 0.98
N LYS A 143 23.02 -2.87 -0.33
CA LYS A 143 21.80 -3.01 -1.15
C LYS A 143 21.16 -4.38 -0.89
N ARG A 144 19.91 -4.38 -0.42
CA ARG A 144 19.15 -5.61 -0.17
C ARG A 144 18.46 -6.11 -1.44
N VAL A 145 18.05 -7.37 -1.41
CA VAL A 145 17.43 -8.06 -2.54
C VAL A 145 15.92 -7.92 -2.43
N ARG A 146 15.28 -7.49 -3.53
CA ARG A 146 13.83 -7.40 -3.66
C ARG A 146 13.14 -8.70 -3.32
N ASP A 147 12.13 -8.62 -2.46
CA ASP A 147 11.24 -9.73 -2.16
C ASP A 147 9.99 -9.67 -3.03
N VAL A 148 10.02 -10.39 -4.15
CA VAL A 148 8.89 -10.50 -5.09
C VAL A 148 7.66 -11.17 -4.49
N SER A 149 7.82 -11.89 -3.37
CA SER A 149 6.72 -12.56 -2.66
C SER A 149 5.98 -11.62 -1.70
N CYS A 150 6.49 -10.40 -1.49
CA CYS A 150 5.85 -9.40 -0.66
C CYS A 150 4.44 -9.07 -1.21
N PRO A 151 3.38 -9.07 -0.37
CA PRO A 151 2.02 -8.68 -0.80
C PRO A 151 1.92 -7.24 -1.31
N LEU A 152 2.93 -6.40 -1.05
CA LEU A 152 3.01 -5.01 -1.50
C LEU A 152 4.00 -4.82 -2.66
N SER A 153 4.47 -5.89 -3.30
CA SER A 153 5.45 -5.82 -4.41
C SER A 153 4.96 -5.02 -5.63
N MET A 154 3.65 -4.77 -5.77
CA MET A 154 3.15 -3.82 -6.78
C MET A 154 3.67 -2.39 -6.58
N TYR A 155 4.16 -2.05 -5.38
CA TYR A 155 4.76 -0.76 -5.04
C TYR A 155 6.30 -0.73 -5.15
N ASP A 156 6.93 -1.75 -5.75
CA ASP A 156 8.37 -1.74 -6.07
C ASP A 156 8.76 -0.56 -6.99
N SER A 157 7.78 0.00 -7.69
CA SER A 157 7.87 1.27 -8.41
C SER A 157 6.79 2.22 -7.89
N LEU A 158 7.13 3.50 -7.74
CA LEU A 158 6.17 4.56 -7.43
C LEU A 158 6.12 5.59 -8.58
N PRO A 159 4.95 5.80 -9.21
CA PRO A 159 3.71 5.06 -9.00
C PRO A 159 3.81 3.61 -9.55
N PRO A 160 2.95 2.68 -9.10
CA PRO A 160 2.89 1.31 -9.64
C PRO A 160 2.74 1.31 -11.16
N ALA A 161 3.54 0.57 -11.90
CA ALA A 161 3.41 0.50 -13.35
C ALA A 161 2.08 -0.14 -13.77
N ILE A 162 1.50 0.28 -14.90
CA ILE A 162 0.39 -0.47 -15.52
C ILE A 162 0.85 -1.90 -15.80
N GLY A 163 0.02 -2.88 -15.45
CA GLY A 163 0.35 -4.30 -15.58
C GLY A 163 1.17 -4.87 -14.43
N CYS A 164 1.58 -4.08 -13.44
CA CYS A 164 2.22 -4.62 -12.24
C CYS A 164 1.28 -5.58 -11.51
N THR A 165 1.87 -6.60 -10.89
CA THR A 165 1.12 -7.63 -10.16
C THR A 165 1.67 -7.84 -8.76
N ALA A 166 0.80 -8.20 -7.82
CA ALA A 166 1.18 -8.72 -6.51
C ALA A 166 0.41 -10.00 -6.21
N LEU A 167 1.02 -10.91 -5.47
CA LEU A 167 0.37 -12.12 -4.98
C LEU A 167 -0.02 -11.92 -3.53
N TRP A 168 -1.30 -12.10 -3.22
CA TRP A 168 -1.84 -12.10 -1.87
C TRP A 168 -2.13 -13.54 -1.47
N PRO A 169 -1.30 -14.12 -0.59
CA PRO A 169 -1.43 -15.52 -0.22
C PRO A 169 -2.51 -15.68 0.89
N PRO A 170 -3.03 -16.88 1.14
CA PRO A 170 -4.15 -17.10 2.07
C PRO A 170 -3.92 -16.58 3.49
N GLU A 171 -2.67 -16.57 3.95
CA GLU A 171 -2.31 -16.28 5.34
C GLU A 171 -2.45 -14.81 5.71
N ILE A 172 -2.72 -13.92 4.74
CA ILE A 172 -2.94 -12.49 5.00
C ILE A 172 -4.43 -12.10 5.08
N PHE A 173 -5.34 -13.07 4.94
CA PHE A 173 -6.79 -12.87 5.01
C PHE A 173 -7.35 -13.27 6.38
N SER A 174 -8.57 -12.78 6.68
CA SER A 174 -9.33 -13.13 7.88
C SER A 174 -10.44 -14.12 7.54
N TYR A 175 -10.62 -15.15 8.38
CA TYR A 175 -11.55 -16.26 8.16
C TYR A 175 -12.56 -16.35 9.32
N ASP A 176 -13.83 -16.65 9.02
CA ASP A 176 -14.93 -16.73 10.00
C ASP A 176 -14.63 -17.72 11.14
N THR A 177 -14.13 -18.92 10.81
CA THR A 177 -13.48 -19.86 11.74
C THR A 177 -12.73 -20.91 10.93
N PRO A 178 -11.39 -20.92 10.88
CA PRO A 178 -10.65 -21.97 10.17
C PRO A 178 -10.82 -23.30 10.91
N GLN A 179 -11.55 -24.24 10.31
CA GLN A 179 -11.76 -25.58 10.89
C GLN A 179 -10.73 -26.60 10.39
N TYR A 180 -10.09 -26.34 9.24
CA TYR A 180 -9.25 -27.33 8.54
C TYR A 180 -7.82 -26.83 8.22
N GLY A 181 -7.46 -25.62 8.64
CA GLY A 181 -6.14 -25.00 8.36
C GLY A 181 -6.25 -23.67 7.61
N ASP A 182 -5.11 -23.12 7.20
CA ASP A 182 -5.03 -21.83 6.51
C ASP A 182 -5.79 -21.88 5.18
N GLY A 183 -6.75 -20.97 5.00
CA GLY A 183 -7.54 -20.87 3.78
C GLY A 183 -8.76 -21.79 3.70
N GLU A 184 -8.95 -22.74 4.62
CA GLU A 184 -10.01 -23.76 4.53
C GLU A 184 -11.18 -23.54 5.50
N ILE A 185 -12.41 -23.50 4.96
CA ILE A 185 -13.64 -23.22 5.71
C ILE A 185 -14.73 -24.23 5.35
N ALA A 186 -15.43 -24.76 6.35
CA ALA A 186 -16.65 -25.55 6.14
C ALA A 186 -17.76 -24.67 5.54
N LEU A 187 -18.39 -25.10 4.46
CA LEU A 187 -19.56 -24.41 3.90
C LEU A 187 -20.83 -24.65 4.73
N LEU A 188 -20.89 -25.78 5.46
CA LEU A 188 -22.01 -26.15 6.32
C LEU A 188 -22.51 -24.95 7.15
N GLY A 189 -23.82 -24.68 7.08
CA GLY A 189 -24.49 -23.70 7.91
C GLY A 189 -25.21 -22.62 7.11
N ARG A 190 -25.54 -21.53 7.81
CA ARG A 190 -26.32 -20.41 7.28
C ARG A 190 -25.49 -19.44 6.45
N ARG A 191 -26.19 -18.54 5.74
CA ARG A 191 -25.62 -17.35 5.08
C ARG A 191 -24.67 -16.61 6.04
N ARG A 192 -23.44 -16.38 5.61
CA ARG A 192 -22.40 -15.68 6.38
C ARG A 192 -21.22 -15.28 5.49
N LEU A 193 -20.40 -14.36 5.98
CA LEU A 193 -19.09 -14.08 5.41
C LEU A 193 -18.18 -15.29 5.67
N LEU A 194 -17.50 -15.79 4.64
CA LEU A 194 -16.56 -16.90 4.77
C LEU A 194 -15.17 -16.37 5.06
N PHE A 195 -14.67 -15.45 4.24
CA PHE A 195 -13.42 -14.73 4.50
C PHE A 195 -13.42 -13.33 3.87
N ASN A 196 -12.58 -12.45 4.40
CA ASN A 196 -12.36 -11.09 3.93
C ASN A 196 -10.92 -10.61 4.12
N GLY A 197 -10.58 -9.46 3.55
CA GLY A 197 -9.27 -8.83 3.64
C GLY A 197 -8.54 -8.76 2.28
N PRO A 198 -7.22 -8.54 2.29
CA PRO A 198 -6.37 -8.25 3.44
C PRO A 198 -6.43 -6.79 3.93
N ASN A 199 -7.32 -5.95 3.37
CA ASN A 199 -7.40 -4.51 3.67
C ASN A 199 -6.11 -3.74 3.34
N LEU A 200 -5.36 -4.19 2.32
CA LEU A 200 -4.18 -3.48 1.83
C LEU A 200 -4.61 -2.37 0.88
N SER A 201 -4.09 -1.16 1.08
CA SER A 201 -4.48 -0.01 0.27
C SER A 201 -3.93 -0.07 -1.15
N LEU A 202 -4.80 0.19 -2.11
CA LEU A 202 -4.45 0.40 -3.51
C LEU A 202 -4.49 1.90 -3.81
N CYS A 203 -3.60 2.37 -4.69
CA CYS A 203 -3.68 3.73 -5.20
C CYS A 203 -4.81 3.85 -6.24
N ALA A 204 -5.20 5.09 -6.57
CA ALA A 204 -6.20 5.31 -7.60
C ALA A 204 -5.82 4.68 -8.94
N GLY A 205 -6.84 4.26 -9.68
CA GLY A 205 -6.72 3.52 -10.93
C GLY A 205 -7.59 2.27 -10.92
N VAL A 206 -7.53 1.56 -12.04
CA VAL A 206 -8.29 0.33 -12.21
C VAL A 206 -7.44 -0.86 -11.77
N TRP A 207 -8.00 -1.71 -10.91
CA TRP A 207 -7.35 -2.92 -10.42
C TRP A 207 -8.23 -4.14 -10.65
N SER A 208 -7.61 -5.24 -11.08
CA SER A 208 -8.27 -6.54 -11.21
C SER A 208 -7.69 -7.55 -10.23
N VAL A 209 -8.49 -8.57 -9.96
CA VAL A 209 -8.10 -9.72 -9.15
C VAL A 209 -8.45 -11.02 -9.85
N ASN A 210 -7.52 -11.98 -9.82
CA ASN A 210 -7.80 -13.38 -10.13
C ASN A 210 -7.69 -14.20 -8.83
N ALA A 211 -8.84 -14.60 -8.31
CA ALA A 211 -8.96 -15.42 -7.12
C ALA A 211 -9.07 -16.90 -7.49
N GLN A 212 -8.32 -17.77 -6.81
CA GLN A 212 -8.45 -19.22 -6.96
C GLN A 212 -9.00 -19.85 -5.69
N ILE A 213 -10.05 -20.65 -5.85
CA ILE A 213 -10.65 -21.46 -4.77
C ILE A 213 -10.80 -22.92 -5.20
N ASP A 214 -10.81 -23.82 -4.22
CA ASP A 214 -11.25 -25.20 -4.41
C ASP A 214 -12.53 -25.45 -3.59
N ILE A 215 -13.48 -26.23 -4.12
CA ILE A 215 -14.71 -26.66 -3.43
C ILE A 215 -14.79 -28.19 -3.42
N ASP A 216 -14.98 -28.78 -2.24
CA ASP A 216 -15.05 -30.25 -2.07
C ASP A 216 -15.69 -30.71 -0.74
N PRO A 217 -16.67 -31.63 -0.72
CA PRO A 217 -17.55 -31.93 -1.85
C PRO A 217 -18.34 -30.66 -2.23
N ALA A 218 -18.96 -30.63 -3.42
CA ALA A 218 -19.83 -29.51 -3.76
C ALA A 218 -21.24 -29.71 -3.19
N PRO A 219 -21.63 -29.00 -2.12
CA PRO A 219 -23.04 -28.79 -1.85
C PRO A 219 -23.63 -27.96 -2.98
N ARG A 220 -24.97 -27.93 -3.05
CA ARG A 220 -25.66 -26.82 -3.71
C ARG A 220 -25.41 -25.56 -2.87
N ALA A 221 -24.36 -24.81 -3.20
CA ALA A 221 -23.99 -23.56 -2.54
C ALA A 221 -23.98 -22.41 -3.55
N GLU A 222 -24.20 -21.21 -3.05
CA GLU A 222 -24.12 -19.99 -3.83
C GLU A 222 -23.21 -19.02 -3.08
N LEU A 223 -22.18 -18.54 -3.77
CA LEU A 223 -21.22 -17.59 -3.22
C LEU A 223 -21.42 -16.22 -3.84
N LEU A 224 -21.31 -15.18 -3.02
CA LEU A 224 -21.12 -13.81 -3.46
C LEU A 224 -19.64 -13.46 -3.27
N VAL A 225 -18.97 -13.16 -4.37
CA VAL A 225 -17.59 -12.69 -4.41
C VAL A 225 -17.59 -11.18 -4.65
N GLU A 226 -16.90 -10.43 -3.80
CA GLU A 226 -16.84 -8.97 -3.87
C GLU A 226 -15.39 -8.49 -3.94
N TRP A 227 -15.15 -7.44 -4.72
CA TRP A 227 -13.86 -6.77 -4.85
C TRP A 227 -14.05 -5.24 -4.86
N GLY A 228 -13.47 -4.54 -3.89
CA GLY A 228 -13.59 -3.08 -3.80
C GLY A 228 -13.30 -2.52 -2.40
N HIS A 229 -13.96 -1.42 -2.03
CA HIS A 229 -13.83 -0.78 -0.72
C HIS A 229 -15.21 -0.43 -0.13
N GLY A 230 -15.46 -0.83 1.13
CA GLY A 230 -16.72 -0.51 1.80
C GLY A 230 -17.94 -1.09 1.07
N TYR A 231 -18.78 -0.20 0.51
CA TYR A 231 -19.97 -0.52 -0.29
C TYR A 231 -19.73 -0.38 -1.81
N GLU A 232 -18.61 0.22 -2.21
CA GLU A 232 -18.22 0.37 -3.60
C GLU A 232 -17.46 -0.88 -4.01
N THR A 233 -18.19 -1.90 -4.46
CA THR A 233 -17.62 -3.20 -4.83
C THR A 233 -18.16 -3.70 -6.15
N SER A 234 -17.27 -4.32 -6.93
CA SER A 234 -17.65 -5.20 -8.02
C SER A 234 -18.06 -6.55 -7.44
N LYS A 235 -19.14 -7.14 -7.98
CA LYS A 235 -19.78 -8.32 -7.41
C LYS A 235 -19.94 -9.42 -8.45
N LEU A 236 -19.77 -10.66 -8.01
CA LEU A 236 -20.05 -11.86 -8.78
C LEU A 236 -20.80 -12.85 -7.89
N GLU A 237 -22.01 -13.21 -8.30
CA GLU A 237 -22.76 -14.32 -7.71
C GLU A 237 -22.50 -15.57 -8.52
N HIS A 238 -22.16 -16.67 -7.85
CA HIS A 238 -21.89 -17.94 -8.50
C HIS A 238 -22.47 -19.10 -7.71
N ALA A 239 -23.27 -19.93 -8.39
CA ALA A 239 -23.81 -21.16 -7.84
C ALA A 239 -22.91 -22.34 -8.22
N PHE A 240 -22.55 -23.16 -7.24
CA PHE A 240 -21.73 -24.35 -7.42
C PHE A 240 -22.62 -25.59 -7.37
N THR A 241 -22.49 -26.44 -8.39
CA THR A 241 -23.19 -27.73 -8.49
C THR A 241 -22.24 -28.92 -8.58
N GLU A 242 -20.94 -28.67 -8.73
CA GLU A 242 -19.91 -29.68 -8.93
C GLU A 242 -18.65 -29.31 -8.14
N PRO A 243 -17.91 -30.29 -7.58
CA PRO A 243 -16.65 -30.03 -6.91
C PRO A 243 -15.56 -29.67 -7.92
N GLY A 244 -14.58 -28.89 -7.50
CA GLY A 244 -13.49 -28.50 -8.38
C GLY A 244 -12.76 -27.23 -7.98
N ARG A 245 -11.82 -26.84 -8.85
CA ARG A 245 -11.11 -25.57 -8.77
C ARG A 245 -11.82 -24.53 -9.62
N PHE A 246 -12.02 -23.35 -9.04
CA PHE A 246 -12.68 -22.23 -9.68
C PHE A 246 -11.78 -21.00 -9.67
N GLU A 247 -11.90 -20.20 -10.72
CA GLU A 247 -11.24 -18.90 -10.83
C GLU A 247 -12.29 -17.80 -10.93
N PHE A 248 -12.12 -16.72 -10.15
CA PHE A 248 -12.93 -15.53 -10.27
C PHE A 248 -12.09 -14.36 -10.72
N LEU A 249 -12.53 -13.71 -11.79
CA LEU A 249 -11.95 -12.47 -12.28
C LEU A 249 -12.89 -11.32 -11.98
N LEU A 250 -12.45 -10.39 -11.13
CA LEU A 250 -13.17 -9.15 -10.85
C LEU A 250 -12.29 -7.96 -11.18
N ARG A 251 -12.92 -6.86 -11.59
CA ARG A 251 -12.28 -5.59 -11.92
C ARG A 251 -13.02 -4.47 -11.19
N HIS A 252 -12.30 -3.55 -10.57
CA HIS A 252 -12.88 -2.40 -9.87
C HIS A 252 -11.99 -1.16 -10.04
N GLU A 253 -12.61 0.02 -9.99
CA GLU A 253 -11.94 1.31 -10.15
C GLU A 253 -11.85 2.03 -8.80
N TRP A 254 -10.63 2.39 -8.41
CA TRP A 254 -10.37 3.22 -7.24
C TRP A 254 -10.21 4.67 -7.67
N ASN A 255 -11.10 5.54 -7.21
CA ASN A 255 -10.98 6.99 -7.43
C ASN A 255 -9.88 7.63 -6.56
N LEU A 256 -9.63 7.04 -5.39
CA LEU A 256 -8.74 7.53 -4.35
C LEU A 256 -7.84 6.38 -3.88
N ALA A 257 -6.78 6.70 -3.14
CA ALA A 257 -6.10 5.69 -2.35
C ALA A 257 -7.04 5.16 -1.25
N ALA A 258 -7.32 3.86 -1.23
CA ALA A 258 -8.20 3.25 -0.23
C ALA A 258 -7.87 1.76 0.02
N PRO A 259 -8.19 1.23 1.21
CA PRO A 259 -8.08 -0.20 1.51
C PRO A 259 -8.88 -1.04 0.51
N ALA A 260 -8.24 -2.04 -0.09
CA ALA A 260 -8.93 -3.01 -0.92
C ALA A 260 -9.32 -4.24 -0.10
N ASP A 261 -10.57 -4.65 -0.27
CA ASP A 261 -11.17 -5.78 0.42
C ASP A 261 -11.73 -6.77 -0.62
N PHE A 262 -11.31 -8.02 -0.51
CA PHE A 262 -11.83 -9.14 -1.27
C PHE A 262 -12.62 -10.03 -0.32
N ARG A 263 -13.91 -10.20 -0.60
CA ARG A 263 -14.84 -10.93 0.28
C ARG A 263 -15.44 -12.09 -0.47
N ILE A 264 -15.58 -13.22 0.23
CA ILE A 264 -16.45 -14.32 -0.22
C ILE A 264 -17.49 -14.58 0.86
N SER A 265 -18.76 -14.48 0.48
CA SER A 265 -19.90 -14.76 1.36
C SER A 265 -20.68 -15.96 0.85
N LEU A 266 -21.10 -16.84 1.75
CA LEU A 266 -22.08 -17.87 1.46
C LEU A 266 -23.47 -17.23 1.45
N MET A 267 -24.20 -17.32 0.34
CA MET A 267 -25.49 -16.67 0.14
C MET A 267 -26.68 -17.56 0.49
N LEU A 268 -26.58 -18.86 0.18
CA LEU A 268 -27.57 -19.87 0.53
C LEU A 268 -27.03 -20.84 1.57
N PRO A 269 -27.87 -21.35 2.50
CA PRO A 269 -27.42 -22.38 3.43
C PRO A 269 -26.89 -23.62 2.71
N ALA A 270 -25.73 -24.11 3.14
CA ALA A 270 -25.16 -25.36 2.64
C ALA A 270 -25.27 -26.45 3.71
N LEU A 271 -25.50 -27.68 3.26
CA LEU A 271 -25.65 -28.86 4.13
C LEU A 271 -24.35 -29.67 4.28
N ASP A 272 -23.33 -29.36 3.49
CA ASP A 272 -22.02 -30.03 3.41
C ASP A 272 -21.05 -29.07 2.68
N GLY A 273 -19.81 -29.48 2.47
CA GLY A 273 -18.80 -28.85 1.63
C GLY A 273 -17.72 -28.15 2.41
N ARG A 274 -16.56 -28.03 1.79
CA ARG A 274 -15.52 -27.07 2.18
C ARG A 274 -15.14 -26.18 1.01
N ILE A 275 -14.69 -24.98 1.33
CA ILE A 275 -14.00 -24.08 0.43
C ILE A 275 -12.55 -23.96 0.89
N ALA A 276 -11.60 -23.99 -0.04
CA ALA A 276 -10.21 -23.69 0.22
C ALA A 276 -9.77 -22.51 -0.66
N PHE A 277 -9.45 -21.38 -0.05
CA PHE A 277 -8.87 -20.23 -0.76
C PHE A 277 -7.38 -20.47 -0.98
N ARG A 278 -6.92 -20.34 -2.23
CA ARG A 278 -5.55 -20.69 -2.62
C ARG A 278 -4.67 -19.49 -2.84
N ARG A 279 -5.18 -18.47 -3.54
CA ARG A 279 -4.45 -17.23 -3.82
C ARG A 279 -5.36 -16.17 -4.41
N LEU A 280 -4.93 -14.92 -4.28
CA LEU A 280 -5.43 -13.79 -5.07
C LEU A 280 -4.26 -13.11 -5.77
N ALA A 281 -4.27 -13.11 -7.09
CA ALA A 281 -3.36 -12.29 -7.87
C ALA A 281 -4.02 -10.93 -8.13
N VAL A 282 -3.38 -9.85 -7.68
CA VAL A 282 -3.85 -8.47 -7.88
C VAL A 282 -3.05 -7.86 -9.02
N ARG A 283 -3.72 -7.13 -9.92
CA ARG A 283 -3.07 -6.51 -11.09
C ARG A 283 -3.57 -5.08 -11.30
N ARG A 284 -2.65 -4.16 -11.60
CA ARG A 284 -3.01 -2.82 -12.09
C ARG A 284 -3.36 -2.89 -13.57
N GLU A 285 -4.53 -2.42 -13.93
CA GLU A 285 -4.99 -2.35 -15.31
C GLU A 285 -4.59 -1.04 -15.99
N ALA A 286 -4.73 -1.03 -17.32
CA ALA A 286 -4.53 0.15 -18.15
C ALA A 286 -5.70 1.13 -18.06
#